data_AF-A0A9R1CG05-F1
#
_entry.id   AF-A0A9R1CG05-F1
#
_cell.length_a   1.000
_cell.length_b   1.000
_cell.length_c   1.000
_cell.angle_alpha   90.00
_cell.angle_beta   90.00
_cell.angle_gamma   90.00
#
_symmetry.space_group_name_H-M   'P 1'
#
loop_
_entity.id
_entity.type
_entity.pdbx_description
1 polymer ?
#
loop_
_entity_poly.entity_id
_entity_poly.type
_entity_poly.pdbx_seq_one_letter_code
_entity_poly.pdbx_strand_id
1 'polypeptide(L)'
;MPEAHKASLSPQPETPTKKFESEDTTTMTAEQPIPASPPGQTEGLPERVIDENTDMSTLTDQEIMNLTEKMDEEENTLDKPLVSTPVPLSVIRAEYVNGSQQIVKKLDYLQENGWDQVWRARGDGDCFYRSFTLAYLLRILHSPEPDVEANLAYDAIQRALPAMEQCGFQKDIYEEFLDPLLALIRSFAESGETTANEYSVVQALQDPETSNYIVVSLRLITSSYIRTHAELFSPFLFSPTTFLPLSTEEFCKQEVEPCGKEADNAQIMALAEAMNAGVRVAYLDRSEVSGKTINWVEFGKDTSENARPLTLLYRPGHYDVVTKDVPPKV
;
A
#
# COMPACT_ATOMS: atom_id res chain seq x y z
N MET A 1 61.32 54.27 5.05
CA MET A 1 61.29 55.46 5.93
C MET A 1 59.84 55.97 6.00
N PRO A 2 59.36 56.45 7.15
CA PRO A 2 58.56 55.59 8.04
C PRO A 2 57.18 56.22 8.39
N GLU A 3 56.34 55.74 9.32
CA GLU A 3 56.56 54.84 10.48
C GLU A 3 55.35 53.96 10.85
N ALA A 4 55.60 52.96 11.69
CA ALA A 4 54.66 52.06 12.34
C ALA A 4 53.87 52.67 13.52
N HIS A 5 52.74 52.05 13.89
CA HIS A 5 52.30 51.98 15.28
C HIS A 5 51.71 50.61 15.64
N LYS A 6 52.05 50.15 16.86
CA LYS A 6 51.79 48.81 17.42
C LYS A 6 50.49 48.73 18.24
N ALA A 7 50.16 47.47 18.61
CA ALA A 7 49.44 46.99 19.82
C ALA A 7 48.06 46.36 19.53
N SER A 8 47.62 45.27 20.19
CA SER A 8 48.27 44.39 21.19
C SER A 8 47.74 42.95 21.07
N LEU A 9 48.43 41.99 21.70
CA LEU A 9 48.14 40.54 21.64
C LEU A 9 47.48 40.01 22.93
N SER A 10 46.55 39.05 22.74
CA SER A 10 46.23 37.93 23.66
C SER A 10 45.51 38.24 24.99
N PRO A 11 44.96 37.22 25.71
CA PRO A 11 44.81 35.79 25.38
C PRO A 11 43.37 35.22 25.46
N GLN A 12 43.16 34.01 24.91
CA GLN A 12 42.06 33.13 25.35
C GLN A 12 42.52 32.29 26.57
N PRO A 13 41.61 31.88 27.47
CA PRO A 13 41.95 31.04 28.64
C PRO A 13 41.84 29.53 28.35
N GLU A 14 42.85 28.76 28.75
CA GLU A 14 42.81 27.29 28.77
C GLU A 14 42.51 26.73 30.16
N THR A 15 41.55 25.79 30.24
CA THR A 15 41.40 24.70 31.24
C THR A 15 41.25 25.04 32.74
N PRO A 16 40.60 24.15 33.51
CA PRO A 16 41.43 23.20 34.27
C PRO A 16 40.91 21.74 34.24
N THR A 17 41.86 20.81 34.32
CA THR A 17 41.67 19.37 34.53
C THR A 17 41.05 19.06 35.89
N LYS A 18 40.24 17.99 35.97
CA LYS A 18 40.00 17.26 37.23
C LYS A 18 40.32 15.78 37.06
N LYS A 19 41.18 15.29 37.96
CA LYS A 19 41.39 13.87 38.23
C LYS A 19 40.13 13.31 38.90
N PHE A 20 39.89 12.01 38.75
CA PHE A 20 39.27 11.20 39.78
C PHE A 20 40.09 9.93 39.98
N GLU A 21 40.12 9.46 41.22
CA GLU A 21 41.07 8.45 41.71
C GLU A 21 40.52 7.03 41.54
N SER A 22 41.45 6.07 41.51
CA SER A 22 41.18 4.63 41.54
C SER A 22 40.99 4.16 42.97
N GLU A 23 39.98 3.32 43.23
CA GLU A 23 39.98 2.43 44.40
C GLU A 23 39.24 1.11 44.12
N ASP A 24 39.49 0.14 45.00
CA ASP A 24 39.61 -1.31 44.83
C ASP A 24 38.61 -2.18 44.03
N THR A 25 39.20 -3.03 43.20
CA THR A 25 39.26 -4.50 43.36
C THR A 25 38.03 -5.25 43.90
N THR A 26 37.36 -6.02 43.04
CA THR A 26 36.71 -7.29 43.44
C THR A 26 36.87 -8.36 42.36
N THR A 27 37.35 -9.51 42.81
CA THR A 27 37.68 -10.79 42.13
C THR A 27 37.01 -11.14 40.80
N MET A 28 37.84 -11.62 39.86
CA MET A 28 37.41 -12.32 38.65
C MET A 28 36.86 -13.73 38.97
N THR A 29 35.82 -14.15 38.27
CA THR A 29 35.56 -15.56 37.97
C THR A 29 35.60 -15.73 36.46
N ALA A 30 36.34 -16.74 35.98
CA ALA A 30 36.55 -16.96 34.56
C ALA A 30 35.52 -17.96 34.02
N GLU A 31 34.60 -17.51 33.17
CA GLU A 31 33.77 -18.41 32.38
C GLU A 31 34.58 -18.98 31.21
N GLN A 32 34.37 -20.28 30.95
CA GLN A 32 35.07 -21.04 29.93
C GLN A 32 34.47 -20.79 28.53
N PRO A 33 35.25 -20.92 27.45
CA PRO A 33 34.73 -20.80 26.10
C PRO A 33 33.73 -21.93 25.80
N ILE A 34 32.50 -21.55 25.45
CA ILE A 34 31.45 -22.47 25.02
C ILE A 34 31.85 -23.05 23.64
N PRO A 35 31.81 -24.38 23.43
CA PRO A 35 32.27 -24.98 22.19
C PRO A 35 31.32 -24.71 21.02
N ALA A 36 31.89 -24.51 19.83
CA ALA A 36 31.13 -24.39 18.59
C ALA A 36 30.33 -25.68 18.30
N SER A 37 29.04 -25.53 18.03
CA SER A 37 28.17 -26.64 17.62
C SER A 37 28.21 -26.85 16.09
N PRO A 38 27.96 -28.06 15.57
CA PRO A 38 27.99 -28.35 14.13
C PRO A 38 26.82 -27.69 13.38
N PRO A 39 26.84 -27.64 12.03
CA PRO A 39 25.75 -27.06 11.25
C PRO A 39 24.47 -27.89 11.37
N GLY A 40 23.56 -27.44 12.23
CA GLY A 40 22.18 -27.93 12.32
C GLY A 40 21.31 -27.31 11.25
N GLN A 41 20.48 -28.12 10.60
CA GLN A 41 19.46 -27.65 9.66
C GLN A 41 18.44 -26.80 10.41
N THR A 42 18.27 -25.54 10.01
CA THR A 42 17.14 -24.72 10.46
C THR A 42 15.90 -25.16 9.69
N GLU A 43 15.14 -26.10 10.26
CA GLU A 43 13.76 -26.32 9.87
C GLU A 43 13.01 -24.99 9.98
N GLY A 44 12.24 -24.63 8.95
CA GLY A 44 11.36 -23.47 9.01
C GLY A 44 10.35 -23.66 10.14
N LEU A 45 10.04 -22.58 10.87
CA LEU A 45 8.94 -22.60 11.83
C LEU A 45 7.68 -23.09 11.11
N PRO A 46 7.03 -24.17 11.54
CA PRO A 46 5.83 -24.65 10.88
C PRO A 46 4.74 -23.59 10.99
N GLU A 47 3.97 -23.41 9.92
CA GLU A 47 2.73 -22.65 9.98
C GLU A 47 1.88 -23.17 11.13
N ARG A 48 1.33 -22.24 11.92
CA ARG A 48 0.46 -22.58 13.04
C ARG A 48 -0.79 -23.25 12.49
N VAL A 49 -0.93 -24.55 12.72
CA VAL A 49 -2.15 -25.29 12.37
C VAL A 49 -3.30 -24.77 13.23
N ILE A 50 -4.30 -24.17 12.59
CA ILE A 50 -5.54 -23.75 13.22
C ILE A 50 -6.57 -24.87 12.99
N ASP A 51 -7.16 -25.33 14.09
CA ASP A 51 -8.14 -26.43 14.12
C ASP A 51 -9.37 -26.06 14.96
N GLU A 52 -10.32 -26.98 15.06
CA GLU A 52 -11.55 -26.86 15.86
C GLU A 52 -11.32 -26.64 17.37
N ASN A 53 -10.10 -26.86 17.86
CA ASN A 53 -9.71 -26.70 19.26
C ASN A 53 -8.94 -25.39 19.52
N THR A 54 -8.66 -24.62 18.46
CA THR A 54 -7.88 -23.39 18.56
C THR A 54 -8.73 -22.26 19.15
N ASP A 55 -8.27 -21.68 20.25
CA ASP A 55 -8.96 -20.56 20.91
C ASP A 55 -9.00 -19.34 19.97
N MET A 56 -10.19 -18.99 19.49
CA MET A 56 -10.45 -17.87 18.58
C MET A 56 -9.91 -16.52 19.10
N SER A 57 -9.78 -16.34 20.42
CA SER A 57 -9.20 -15.12 21.00
C SER A 57 -7.69 -15.00 20.80
N THR A 58 -7.01 -16.13 20.51
CA THR A 58 -5.56 -16.22 20.29
C THR A 58 -5.17 -16.13 18.80
N LEU A 59 -6.14 -15.96 17.91
CA LEU A 59 -5.90 -15.76 16.49
C LEU A 59 -5.62 -14.28 16.19
N THR A 60 -4.62 -14.04 15.35
CA THR A 60 -4.31 -12.75 14.75
C THR A 60 -5.43 -12.30 13.80
N ASP A 61 -5.47 -11.01 13.48
CA ASP A 61 -6.44 -10.49 12.52
C ASP A 61 -6.31 -11.14 11.12
N GLN A 62 -5.08 -11.46 10.70
CA GLN A 62 -4.84 -12.20 9.44
C GLN A 62 -5.34 -13.64 9.52
N GLU A 63 -5.08 -14.37 10.61
CA GLU A 63 -5.57 -15.74 10.77
C GLU A 63 -7.12 -15.80 10.78
N ILE A 64 -7.78 -14.83 11.42
CA ILE A 64 -9.25 -14.74 11.44
C ILE A 64 -9.80 -14.38 10.06
N MET A 65 -9.15 -13.46 9.34
CA MET A 65 -9.53 -13.12 7.98
C MET A 65 -9.34 -14.33 7.05
N ASN A 66 -8.19 -15.02 7.09
CA ASN A 66 -7.93 -16.22 6.30
C ASN A 66 -8.92 -17.38 6.59
N LEU A 67 -9.42 -17.51 7.82
CA LEU A 67 -10.50 -18.46 8.14
C LEU A 67 -11.84 -18.00 7.55
N THR A 68 -12.15 -16.71 7.66
CA THR A 68 -13.39 -16.13 7.11
C THR A 68 -13.37 -16.23 5.58
N GLU A 69 -12.23 -15.97 4.94
CA GLU A 69 -12.02 -16.13 3.51
C GLU A 69 -12.11 -17.59 3.07
N LYS A 70 -11.55 -18.54 3.82
CA LYS A 70 -11.73 -19.98 3.53
C LYS A 70 -13.20 -20.44 3.66
N MET A 71 -13.93 -19.92 4.65
CA MET A 71 -15.38 -20.17 4.77
C MET A 71 -16.15 -19.51 3.62
N ASP A 72 -15.71 -18.33 3.17
CA ASP A 72 -16.24 -17.62 2.02
C ASP A 72 -15.80 -18.22 0.66
N GLU A 73 -14.74 -19.03 0.63
CA GLU A 73 -14.31 -19.86 -0.51
C GLU A 73 -15.17 -21.12 -0.63
N GLU A 74 -15.62 -21.68 0.50
CA GLU A 74 -16.72 -22.67 0.52
C GLU A 74 -18.04 -22.06 0.01
N GLU A 75 -18.25 -20.75 0.19
CA GLU A 75 -19.26 -19.92 -0.52
C GLU A 75 -18.77 -19.31 -1.86
N ASN A 76 -17.96 -20.04 -2.63
CA ASN A 76 -17.65 -19.81 -4.05
C ASN A 76 -17.38 -18.32 -4.42
N THR A 77 -16.19 -17.82 -4.08
CA THR A 77 -15.73 -16.42 -4.32
C THR A 77 -15.94 -15.88 -5.75
N LEU A 78 -16.09 -16.76 -6.75
CA LEU A 78 -16.47 -16.41 -8.13
C LEU A 78 -17.85 -15.75 -8.26
N ASP A 79 -18.78 -16.01 -7.33
CA ASP A 79 -20.14 -15.47 -7.34
C ASP A 79 -20.23 -14.05 -6.74
N LYS A 80 -19.20 -13.61 -6.00
CA LYS A 80 -19.10 -12.23 -5.48
C LYS A 80 -18.73 -11.26 -6.61
N PRO A 81 -19.27 -10.03 -6.66
CA PRO A 81 -18.86 -9.04 -7.67
C PRO A 81 -17.34 -8.75 -7.62
N LEU A 82 -16.76 -8.34 -8.77
CA LEU A 82 -15.36 -7.90 -8.90
C LEU A 82 -15.15 -6.54 -8.22
N VAL A 83 -16.13 -5.64 -8.39
CA VAL A 83 -16.29 -4.41 -7.63
C VAL A 83 -17.77 -4.20 -7.31
N SER A 84 -18.09 -3.78 -6.09
CA SER A 84 -19.46 -3.49 -5.67
C SER A 84 -19.86 -2.05 -5.99
N THR A 85 -21.18 -1.81 -6.06
CA THR A 85 -21.76 -0.48 -5.78
C THR A 85 -21.41 -0.04 -4.34
N PRO A 86 -21.43 1.26 -4.02
CA PRO A 86 -21.07 1.72 -2.69
C PRO A 86 -22.08 1.21 -1.65
N VAL A 87 -21.57 0.81 -0.49
CA VAL A 87 -22.37 0.54 0.70
C VAL A 87 -22.01 1.55 1.80
N PRO A 88 -22.95 1.93 2.68
CA PRO A 88 -22.62 2.77 3.82
C PRO A 88 -21.54 2.13 4.70
N LEU A 89 -20.62 2.94 5.25
CA LEU A 89 -19.57 2.48 6.16
C LEU A 89 -20.14 1.76 7.40
N SER A 90 -21.37 2.10 7.80
CA SER A 90 -22.12 1.40 8.84
C SER A 90 -22.37 -0.10 8.56
N VAL A 91 -22.34 -0.53 7.29
CA VAL A 91 -22.39 -1.96 6.91
C VAL A 91 -21.10 -2.66 7.30
N ILE A 92 -19.93 -2.09 6.99
CA ILE A 92 -18.63 -2.61 7.46
C ILE A 92 -18.58 -2.58 8.99
N ARG A 93 -19.07 -1.50 9.61
CA ARG A 93 -19.16 -1.39 11.08
C ARG A 93 -19.92 -2.56 11.70
N ALA A 94 -21.06 -2.95 11.12
CA ALA A 94 -21.90 -4.04 11.62
C ALA A 94 -21.16 -5.39 11.69
N GLU A 95 -20.27 -5.67 10.73
CA GLU A 95 -19.43 -6.88 10.69
C GLU A 95 -18.52 -6.97 11.94
N TYR A 96 -18.02 -5.84 12.44
CA TYR A 96 -17.09 -5.79 13.59
C TYR A 96 -17.74 -5.52 14.95
N VAL A 97 -19.03 -5.14 15.04
CA VAL A 97 -19.71 -4.82 16.33
C VAL A 97 -19.57 -5.92 17.36
N ASN A 98 -19.68 -7.19 16.95
CA ASN A 98 -19.57 -8.36 17.84
C ASN A 98 -18.15 -8.95 17.87
N GLY A 99 -17.22 -8.44 17.06
CA GLY A 99 -15.85 -8.96 16.92
C GLY A 99 -14.83 -8.10 17.64
N SER A 100 -14.49 -6.92 17.10
CA SER A 100 -13.39 -6.08 17.58
C SER A 100 -13.83 -4.65 17.88
N GLN A 101 -13.91 -4.31 19.17
CA GLN A 101 -14.22 -2.96 19.63
C GLN A 101 -13.15 -1.92 19.23
N GLN A 102 -11.92 -2.34 18.94
CA GLN A 102 -10.88 -1.45 18.41
C GLN A 102 -11.15 -1.09 16.95
N ILE A 103 -11.54 -2.06 16.12
CA ILE A 103 -11.92 -1.81 14.72
C ILE A 103 -13.22 -0.99 14.66
N VAL A 104 -14.19 -1.24 15.55
CA VAL A 104 -15.40 -0.40 15.66
C VAL A 104 -15.05 1.06 15.96
N LYS A 105 -14.13 1.34 16.89
CA LYS A 105 -13.64 2.73 17.15
C LYS A 105 -12.97 3.37 15.94
N LYS A 106 -12.23 2.59 15.14
CA LYS A 106 -11.62 3.06 13.87
C LYS A 106 -12.71 3.45 12.87
N LEU A 107 -13.73 2.60 12.70
CA LEU A 107 -14.87 2.86 11.83
C LEU A 107 -15.73 4.04 12.31
N ASP A 108 -15.94 4.19 13.62
CA ASP A 108 -16.60 5.36 14.21
C ASP A 108 -15.83 6.66 13.91
N TYR A 109 -14.50 6.67 14.07
CA TYR A 109 -13.67 7.82 13.71
C TYR A 109 -13.71 8.14 12.21
N LEU A 110 -13.69 7.13 11.32
CA LEU A 110 -13.88 7.36 9.88
C LEU A 110 -15.20 8.10 9.62
N GLN A 111 -16.29 7.61 10.20
CA GLN A 111 -17.63 8.20 10.05
C GLN A 111 -17.70 9.63 10.63
N GLU A 112 -17.09 9.89 11.78
CA GLU A 112 -16.99 11.23 12.39
C GLU A 112 -16.18 12.22 11.53
N ASN A 113 -15.26 11.73 10.69
CA ASN A 113 -14.45 12.53 9.78
C ASN A 113 -15.01 12.57 8.34
N GLY A 114 -16.27 12.17 8.15
CA GLY A 114 -17.01 12.28 6.90
C GLY A 114 -16.71 11.19 5.88
N TRP A 115 -16.07 10.08 6.27
CA TRP A 115 -15.97 8.88 5.44
C TRP A 115 -17.20 8.01 5.68
N ASP A 116 -18.01 7.79 4.65
CA ASP A 116 -19.37 7.26 4.80
C ASP A 116 -19.74 6.19 3.77
N GLN A 117 -18.99 6.08 2.68
CA GLN A 117 -19.16 5.06 1.64
C GLN A 117 -17.96 4.14 1.55
N VAL A 118 -18.22 2.84 1.33
CA VAL A 118 -17.19 1.82 1.02
C VAL A 118 -17.58 1.08 -0.24
N TRP A 119 -16.63 0.96 -1.17
CA TRP A 119 -16.76 0.18 -2.39
C TRP A 119 -15.86 -1.04 -2.26
N ARG A 120 -16.47 -2.24 -2.25
CA ARG A 120 -15.73 -3.48 -2.05
C ARG A 120 -15.15 -3.98 -3.36
N ALA A 121 -13.91 -4.43 -3.35
CA ALA A 121 -13.36 -5.29 -4.39
C ALA A 121 -13.59 -6.78 -4.03
N ARG A 122 -13.43 -7.68 -5.00
CA ARG A 122 -13.32 -9.12 -4.73
C ARG A 122 -11.99 -9.42 -4.02
N GLY A 123 -12.02 -10.27 -2.99
CA GLY A 123 -10.81 -10.88 -2.41
C GLY A 123 -10.32 -12.01 -3.30
N ASP A 124 -9.61 -11.67 -4.37
CA ASP A 124 -9.06 -12.60 -5.37
C ASP A 124 -7.54 -12.46 -5.55
N GLY A 125 -6.86 -11.77 -4.61
CA GLY A 125 -5.45 -11.39 -4.70
C GLY A 125 -5.16 -10.23 -5.66
N ASP A 126 -6.13 -9.80 -6.47
CA ASP A 126 -6.06 -8.59 -7.31
C ASP A 126 -6.77 -7.37 -6.67
N CYS A 127 -7.31 -7.53 -5.45
CA CYS A 127 -8.13 -6.54 -4.74
C CYS A 127 -7.50 -5.14 -4.67
N PHE A 128 -6.20 -5.02 -4.41
CA PHE A 128 -5.48 -3.74 -4.43
C PHE A 128 -5.56 -3.06 -5.80
N TYR A 129 -5.29 -3.78 -6.88
CA TYR A 129 -5.27 -3.23 -8.24
C TYR A 129 -6.69 -2.84 -8.70
N ARG A 130 -7.71 -3.62 -8.34
CA ARG A 130 -9.12 -3.29 -8.58
C ARG A 130 -9.55 -2.04 -7.80
N SER A 131 -9.24 -1.98 -6.49
CA SER A 131 -9.57 -0.84 -5.64
C SER A 131 -8.78 0.43 -6.01
N PHE A 132 -7.51 0.32 -6.39
CA PHE A 132 -6.74 1.43 -6.95
C PHE A 132 -7.40 1.98 -8.22
N THR A 133 -7.77 1.09 -9.16
CA THR A 133 -8.45 1.47 -10.41
C THR A 133 -9.77 2.20 -10.12
N LEU A 134 -10.62 1.63 -9.26
CA LEU A 134 -11.90 2.22 -8.90
C LEU A 134 -11.71 3.60 -8.23
N ALA A 135 -10.83 3.71 -7.24
CA ALA A 135 -10.53 4.99 -6.59
C ALA A 135 -10.00 6.04 -7.58
N TYR A 136 -9.15 5.63 -8.53
CA TYR A 136 -8.57 6.52 -9.54
C TYR A 136 -9.62 7.07 -10.51
N LEU A 137 -10.50 6.20 -11.02
CA LEU A 137 -11.61 6.62 -11.89
C LEU A 137 -12.65 7.46 -11.15
N LEU A 138 -12.95 7.15 -9.88
CA LEU A 138 -13.82 7.98 -9.05
C LEU A 138 -13.20 9.36 -8.77
N ARG A 139 -11.89 9.47 -8.53
CA ARG A 139 -11.20 10.77 -8.35
C ARG A 139 -11.36 11.67 -9.59
N ILE A 140 -11.25 11.10 -10.79
CA ILE A 140 -11.44 11.81 -12.06
C ILE A 140 -12.92 12.23 -12.20
N LEU A 141 -13.86 11.28 -12.02
CA LEU A 141 -15.30 11.51 -12.15
C LEU A 141 -15.83 12.59 -11.18
N HIS A 142 -15.41 12.54 -9.92
CA HIS A 142 -15.84 13.49 -8.88
C HIS A 142 -15.02 14.79 -8.89
N SER A 143 -14.30 15.08 -9.97
CA SER A 143 -13.52 16.30 -10.10
C SER A 143 -14.36 17.53 -10.47
N PRO A 144 -14.00 18.73 -9.98
CA PRO A 144 -14.51 19.98 -10.56
C PRO A 144 -14.18 20.13 -12.05
N GLU A 145 -13.07 19.53 -12.50
CA GLU A 145 -12.59 19.50 -13.88
C GLU A 145 -12.21 18.04 -14.24
N PRO A 146 -13.19 17.18 -14.60
CA PRO A 146 -12.95 15.76 -14.93
C PRO A 146 -12.11 15.58 -16.19
N ASP A 147 -12.27 16.46 -17.17
CA ASP A 147 -11.52 16.48 -18.42
C ASP A 147 -10.04 16.80 -18.18
N VAL A 148 -9.73 17.74 -17.28
CA VAL A 148 -8.35 18.08 -16.90
C VAL A 148 -7.70 16.91 -16.14
N GLU A 149 -8.38 16.34 -15.14
CA GLU A 149 -7.88 15.15 -14.40
C GLU A 149 -7.70 13.94 -15.32
N ALA A 150 -8.60 13.72 -16.28
CA ALA A 150 -8.50 12.64 -17.26
C ALA A 150 -7.28 12.80 -18.18
N ASN A 151 -7.01 14.02 -18.68
CA ASN A 151 -5.82 14.29 -19.46
C ASN A 151 -4.53 14.11 -18.63
N LEU A 152 -4.51 14.55 -17.37
CA LEU A 152 -3.38 14.33 -16.45
C LEU A 152 -3.15 12.84 -16.16
N ALA A 153 -4.22 12.07 -16.02
CA ALA A 153 -4.17 10.61 -15.82
C ALA A 153 -3.65 9.89 -17.07
N TYR A 154 -4.13 10.28 -18.25
CA TYR A 154 -3.62 9.81 -19.53
C TYR A 154 -2.11 10.07 -19.66
N ASP A 155 -1.68 11.30 -19.41
CA ASP A 155 -0.26 11.70 -19.44
C ASP A 155 0.59 10.98 -18.38
N ALA A 156 0.02 10.58 -17.24
CA ALA A 156 0.70 9.75 -16.25
C ALA A 156 0.98 8.34 -16.77
N ILE A 157 -0.02 7.70 -17.37
CA ILE A 157 0.11 6.39 -17.98
C ILE A 157 1.13 6.42 -19.13
N GLN A 158 1.05 7.42 -20.03
CA GLN A 158 2.00 7.56 -21.13
C GLN A 158 3.45 7.73 -20.66
N ARG A 159 3.67 8.35 -19.49
CA ARG A 159 5.00 8.47 -18.87
C ARG A 159 5.52 7.18 -18.25
N ALA A 160 4.67 6.21 -17.94
CA ALA A 160 5.07 4.91 -17.41
C ALA A 160 5.55 3.93 -18.51
N LEU A 161 5.01 4.03 -19.73
CA LEU A 161 5.29 3.07 -20.83
C LEU A 161 6.78 2.88 -21.16
N PRO A 162 7.65 3.91 -21.17
CA PRO A 162 9.08 3.72 -21.47
C PRO A 162 9.80 2.79 -20.48
N ALA A 163 9.37 2.74 -19.23
CA ALA A 163 9.91 1.79 -18.24
C ALA A 163 9.54 0.34 -18.60
N MET A 164 8.37 0.13 -19.19
CA MET A 164 7.89 -1.18 -19.63
C MET A 164 8.70 -1.71 -20.82
N GLU A 165 8.96 -0.84 -21.81
CA GLU A 165 9.86 -1.14 -22.94
C GLU A 165 11.28 -1.46 -22.45
N GLN A 166 11.83 -0.66 -21.52
CA GLN A 166 13.15 -0.91 -20.91
C GLN A 166 13.22 -2.25 -20.17
N CYS A 167 12.11 -2.69 -19.58
CA CYS A 167 11.99 -3.98 -18.90
C CYS A 167 11.79 -5.18 -19.85
N GLY A 168 11.70 -4.94 -21.15
CA GLY A 168 11.56 -5.98 -22.17
C GLY A 168 10.13 -6.50 -22.35
N PHE A 169 9.12 -5.79 -21.85
CA PHE A 169 7.72 -6.12 -22.15
C PHE A 169 7.39 -5.77 -23.60
N GLN A 170 6.62 -6.63 -24.28
CA GLN A 170 6.27 -6.43 -25.68
C GLN A 170 5.19 -5.36 -25.81
N LYS A 171 5.47 -4.33 -26.62
CA LYS A 171 4.63 -3.14 -26.79
C LYS A 171 3.19 -3.47 -27.15
N ASP A 172 3.02 -4.17 -28.28
CA ASP A 172 1.72 -4.55 -28.81
C ASP A 172 0.86 -5.31 -27.78
N ILE A 173 1.49 -6.08 -26.87
CA ILE A 173 0.80 -6.84 -25.82
C ILE A 173 0.37 -5.95 -24.65
N TYR A 174 1.27 -5.11 -24.10
CA TYR A 174 0.88 -4.28 -22.96
C TYR A 174 -0.02 -3.11 -23.34
N GLU A 175 0.01 -2.64 -24.59
CA GLU A 175 -0.93 -1.65 -25.09
C GLU A 175 -2.35 -2.24 -25.22
N GLU A 176 -2.49 -3.48 -25.70
CA GLU A 176 -3.78 -4.19 -25.75
C GLU A 176 -4.42 -4.36 -24.35
N PHE A 177 -3.64 -4.73 -23.34
CA PHE A 177 -4.14 -4.82 -21.95
C PHE A 177 -4.54 -3.46 -21.37
N LEU A 178 -3.91 -2.38 -21.84
CA LEU A 178 -4.04 -1.03 -21.25
C LEU A 178 -5.16 -0.20 -21.91
N ASP A 179 -5.51 -0.52 -23.15
CA ASP A 179 -6.56 0.13 -23.93
C ASP A 179 -7.90 0.28 -23.17
N PRO A 180 -8.40 -0.71 -22.39
CA PRO A 180 -9.63 -0.52 -21.62
C PRO A 180 -9.54 0.57 -20.55
N LEU A 181 -8.38 0.72 -19.88
CA LEU A 181 -8.15 1.81 -18.92
C LEU A 181 -8.10 3.16 -19.63
N LEU A 182 -7.42 3.24 -20.77
CA LEU A 182 -7.30 4.46 -21.57
C LEU A 182 -8.66 4.89 -22.16
N ALA A 183 -9.49 3.94 -22.57
CA ALA A 183 -10.86 4.18 -23.04
C ALA A 183 -11.74 4.76 -21.91
N LEU A 184 -11.68 4.17 -20.71
CA LEU A 184 -12.40 4.70 -19.54
C LEU A 184 -11.94 6.11 -19.18
N ILE A 185 -10.63 6.36 -19.12
CA ILE A 185 -10.08 7.69 -18.83
C ILE A 185 -10.52 8.72 -19.88
N ARG A 186 -10.43 8.39 -21.17
CA ARG A 186 -10.86 9.29 -22.26
C ARG A 186 -12.35 9.63 -22.18
N SER A 187 -13.21 8.70 -21.72
CA SER A 187 -14.66 8.94 -21.62
C SER A 187 -15.06 10.08 -20.67
N PHE A 188 -14.20 10.48 -19.73
CA PHE A 188 -14.43 11.67 -18.87
C PHE A 188 -14.03 12.99 -19.53
N ALA A 189 -13.19 12.97 -20.59
CA ALA A 189 -12.75 14.15 -21.31
C ALA A 189 -13.65 14.52 -22.51
N GLU A 190 -14.61 13.66 -22.87
CA GLU A 190 -15.56 13.91 -23.95
C GLU A 190 -16.64 14.92 -23.50
N SER A 191 -16.50 16.15 -23.97
CA SER A 191 -17.27 17.36 -23.57
C SER A 191 -18.71 17.43 -24.14
N GLY A 192 -19.36 16.27 -24.27
CA GLY A 192 -20.76 16.12 -24.72
C GLY A 192 -21.74 15.84 -23.58
N GLU A 193 -22.79 15.07 -23.86
CA GLU A 193 -23.55 14.38 -22.81
C GLU A 193 -22.64 13.29 -22.21
N THR A 194 -21.89 13.64 -21.16
CA THR A 194 -20.98 12.71 -20.48
C THR A 194 -21.75 11.49 -19.97
N THR A 195 -21.59 10.35 -20.66
CA THR A 195 -22.21 9.08 -20.25
C THR A 195 -21.52 8.48 -19.03
N ALA A 196 -20.32 8.95 -18.71
CA ALA A 196 -19.53 8.49 -17.58
C ALA A 196 -20.17 8.92 -16.25
N ASN A 197 -20.47 7.95 -15.41
CA ASN A 197 -20.99 8.10 -14.05
C ASN A 197 -20.57 6.88 -13.21
N GLU A 198 -20.89 6.88 -11.92
CA GLU A 198 -20.53 5.80 -11.00
C GLU A 198 -21.00 4.42 -11.48
N TYR A 199 -22.23 4.34 -12.02
CA TYR A 199 -22.79 3.09 -12.54
C TYR A 199 -22.02 2.61 -13.78
N SER A 200 -21.63 3.49 -14.71
CA SER A 200 -20.84 3.06 -15.88
C SER A 200 -19.42 2.62 -15.50
N VAL A 201 -18.81 3.27 -14.50
CA VAL A 201 -17.49 2.86 -13.97
C VAL A 201 -17.58 1.47 -13.33
N VAL A 202 -18.57 1.24 -12.46
CA VAL A 202 -18.82 -0.09 -11.87
C VAL A 202 -19.10 -1.12 -12.95
N GLN A 203 -19.97 -0.82 -13.93
CA GLN A 203 -20.31 -1.75 -14.99
C GLN A 203 -19.08 -2.19 -15.80
N ALA A 204 -18.17 -1.27 -16.12
CA ALA A 204 -16.93 -1.59 -16.84
C ALA A 204 -15.95 -2.40 -15.99
N LEU A 205 -15.76 -2.03 -14.71
CA LEU A 205 -14.87 -2.77 -13.79
C LEU A 205 -15.47 -4.11 -13.31
N GLN A 206 -16.76 -4.34 -13.55
CA GLN A 206 -17.47 -5.59 -13.28
C GLN A 206 -17.48 -6.55 -14.48
N ASP A 207 -17.10 -6.10 -15.67
CA ASP A 207 -16.80 -6.98 -16.80
C ASP A 207 -15.46 -7.71 -16.56
N PRO A 208 -15.41 -9.06 -16.54
CA PRO A 208 -14.18 -9.79 -16.20
C PRO A 208 -13.01 -9.55 -17.16
N GLU A 209 -13.28 -9.36 -18.46
CA GLU A 209 -12.24 -9.12 -19.47
C GLU A 209 -11.59 -7.75 -19.24
N THR A 210 -12.41 -6.69 -19.24
CA THR A 210 -12.01 -5.31 -18.94
C THR A 210 -11.26 -5.21 -17.60
N SER A 211 -11.85 -5.74 -16.53
CA SER A 211 -11.29 -5.64 -15.17
C SER A 211 -9.92 -6.34 -15.07
N ASN A 212 -9.77 -7.53 -15.67
CA ASN A 212 -8.51 -8.27 -15.61
C ASN A 212 -7.43 -7.69 -16.54
N TYR A 213 -7.80 -7.14 -17.71
CA TYR A 213 -6.88 -6.44 -18.59
C TYR A 213 -6.25 -5.21 -17.90
N ILE A 214 -7.08 -4.45 -17.16
CA ILE A 214 -6.60 -3.31 -16.37
C ILE A 214 -5.69 -3.78 -15.23
N VAL A 215 -6.05 -4.84 -14.50
CA VAL A 215 -5.20 -5.43 -13.44
C VAL A 215 -3.84 -5.85 -13.98
N VAL A 216 -3.79 -6.58 -15.10
CA VAL A 216 -2.53 -6.99 -15.76
C VAL A 216 -1.69 -5.76 -16.12
N SER A 217 -2.31 -4.73 -16.72
CA SER A 217 -1.63 -3.48 -17.07
C SER A 217 -0.98 -2.80 -15.87
N LEU A 218 -1.73 -2.65 -14.76
CA LEU A 218 -1.21 -2.03 -13.55
C LEU A 218 -0.10 -2.88 -12.91
N ARG A 219 -0.22 -4.22 -12.90
CA ARG A 219 0.85 -5.14 -12.45
C ARG A 219 2.13 -4.97 -13.27
N LEU A 220 2.04 -4.87 -14.60
CA LEU A 220 3.20 -4.64 -15.48
C LEU A 220 3.81 -3.24 -15.28
N ILE A 221 2.99 -2.21 -15.07
CA ILE A 221 3.45 -0.86 -14.69
C ILE A 221 4.21 -0.92 -13.35
N THR A 222 3.64 -1.54 -12.32
CA THR A 222 4.30 -1.75 -11.01
C THR A 222 5.63 -2.48 -11.14
N SER A 223 5.68 -3.60 -11.88
CA SER A 223 6.92 -4.35 -12.14
C SER A 223 7.98 -3.47 -12.81
N SER A 224 7.59 -2.74 -13.86
CA SER A 224 8.51 -1.87 -14.60
C SER A 224 9.07 -0.75 -13.73
N TYR A 225 8.27 -0.18 -12.83
CA TYR A 225 8.72 0.87 -11.92
C TYR A 225 9.71 0.34 -10.88
N ILE A 226 9.42 -0.80 -10.25
CA ILE A 226 10.32 -1.46 -9.28
C ILE A 226 11.67 -1.80 -9.92
N ARG A 227 11.64 -2.37 -11.13
CA ARG A 227 12.84 -2.80 -11.86
C ARG A 227 13.69 -1.62 -12.34
N THR A 228 13.09 -0.51 -12.75
CA THR A 228 13.81 0.70 -13.18
C THR A 228 14.33 1.55 -12.02
N HIS A 229 13.75 1.44 -10.82
CA HIS A 229 14.14 2.17 -9.61
C HIS A 229 14.80 1.25 -8.56
N ALA A 230 15.64 0.32 -9.00
CA ALA A 230 16.08 -0.80 -8.17
C ALA A 230 16.79 -0.40 -6.86
N GLU A 231 17.52 0.72 -6.83
CA GLU A 231 18.17 1.23 -5.61
C GLU A 231 17.16 1.61 -4.50
N LEU A 232 15.96 2.05 -4.88
CA LEU A 232 14.90 2.43 -3.95
C LEU A 232 14.23 1.20 -3.33
N PHE A 233 13.99 0.15 -4.13
CA PHE A 233 13.20 -1.01 -3.71
C PHE A 233 14.02 -2.14 -3.11
N SER A 234 15.23 -2.42 -3.62
CA SER A 234 16.04 -3.59 -3.22
C SER A 234 16.21 -3.80 -1.70
N PRO A 235 16.31 -2.76 -0.84
CA PRO A 235 16.39 -2.94 0.61
C PRO A 235 15.15 -3.58 1.27
N PHE A 236 14.02 -3.64 0.56
CA PHE A 236 12.71 -4.05 1.07
C PHE A 236 12.13 -5.30 0.40
N LEU A 237 12.81 -5.87 -0.60
CA LEU A 237 12.29 -7.01 -1.37
C LEU A 237 12.74 -8.33 -0.76
N PHE A 238 11.81 -9.03 -0.10
CA PHE A 238 12.03 -10.34 0.50
C PHE A 238 11.01 -11.34 -0.02
N SER A 239 11.41 -12.61 -0.12
CA SER A 239 10.51 -13.72 -0.41
C SER A 239 9.56 -13.94 0.77
N PRO A 240 8.22 -13.99 0.56
CA PRO A 240 7.27 -14.21 1.66
C PRO A 240 7.40 -15.61 2.29
N THR A 241 7.90 -16.60 1.54
CA THR A 241 8.07 -17.98 2.02
C THR A 241 9.43 -18.23 2.68
N THR A 242 10.50 -17.64 2.16
CA THR A 242 11.88 -17.94 2.64
C THR A 242 12.49 -16.83 3.49
N PHE A 243 11.88 -15.64 3.50
CA PHE A 243 12.40 -14.42 4.13
C PHE A 243 13.81 -14.01 3.66
N LEU A 244 14.27 -14.55 2.53
CA LEU A 244 15.53 -14.18 1.89
C LEU A 244 15.32 -12.97 0.97
N PRO A 245 16.33 -12.08 0.84
CA PRO A 245 16.29 -10.99 -0.14
C PRO A 245 16.11 -11.53 -1.57
N LEU A 246 15.29 -10.84 -2.36
CA LEU A 246 15.11 -11.10 -3.79
C LEU A 246 15.67 -9.93 -4.60
N SER A 247 16.19 -10.21 -5.80
CA SER A 247 16.42 -9.13 -6.77
C SER A 247 15.08 -8.53 -7.23
N THR A 248 15.11 -7.30 -7.75
CA THR A 248 13.92 -6.64 -8.29
C THR A 248 13.25 -7.45 -9.40
N GLU A 249 14.03 -8.13 -10.24
CA GLU A 249 13.51 -8.97 -11.32
C GLU A 249 12.85 -10.25 -10.78
N GLU A 250 13.47 -10.92 -9.80
CA GLU A 250 12.89 -12.12 -9.16
C GLU A 250 11.61 -11.79 -8.40
N PHE A 251 11.62 -10.72 -7.61
CA PHE A 251 10.44 -10.24 -6.88
C PHE A 251 9.29 -9.90 -7.85
N CYS A 252 9.57 -9.17 -8.92
CA CYS A 252 8.51 -8.81 -9.88
C CYS A 252 7.90 -10.04 -10.56
N LYS A 253 8.73 -11.00 -10.99
CA LYS A 253 8.25 -12.23 -11.63
C LYS A 253 7.48 -13.17 -10.70
N GLN A 254 7.73 -13.10 -9.38
CA GLN A 254 7.11 -14.00 -8.39
C GLN A 254 5.90 -13.37 -7.70
N GLU A 255 5.95 -12.07 -7.36
CA GLU A 255 5.03 -11.42 -6.42
C GLU A 255 4.33 -10.16 -6.99
N VAL A 256 4.53 -9.83 -8.27
CA VAL A 256 3.92 -8.64 -8.90
C VAL A 256 3.23 -8.97 -10.23
N GLU A 257 3.96 -9.57 -11.17
CA GLU A 257 3.50 -9.89 -12.52
C GLU A 257 2.38 -10.96 -12.56
N PRO A 258 2.38 -12.02 -11.72
CA PRO A 258 1.28 -12.98 -11.68
C PRO A 258 -0.01 -12.38 -11.11
N CYS A 259 -1.15 -12.67 -11.72
CA CYS A 259 -2.47 -12.33 -11.18
C CYS A 259 -2.76 -13.14 -9.90
N GLY A 260 -3.59 -12.59 -9.02
CA GLY A 260 -3.91 -13.20 -7.73
C GLY A 260 -2.79 -13.16 -6.68
N LYS A 261 -1.69 -12.42 -6.93
CA LYS A 261 -0.65 -12.14 -5.95
C LYS A 261 -0.92 -10.85 -5.19
N GLU A 262 -1.09 -10.96 -3.87
CA GLU A 262 -1.32 -9.82 -2.97
C GLU A 262 -0.28 -8.70 -3.16
N ALA A 263 -0.73 -7.46 -3.00
CA ALA A 263 0.12 -6.28 -3.05
C ALA A 263 0.37 -5.71 -1.64
N ASP A 264 1.65 -5.51 -1.33
CA ASP A 264 2.12 -4.88 -0.10
C ASP A 264 2.74 -3.50 -0.42
N ASN A 265 3.24 -2.82 0.60
CA ASN A 265 3.85 -1.49 0.59
C ASN A 265 4.76 -1.20 -0.63
N ALA A 266 5.55 -2.19 -1.09
CA ALA A 266 6.42 -2.05 -2.26
C ALA A 266 5.63 -1.86 -3.56
N GLN A 267 4.64 -2.72 -3.83
CA GLN A 267 3.75 -2.62 -4.98
C GLN A 267 2.90 -1.34 -4.93
N ILE A 268 2.39 -0.97 -3.75
CA ILE A 268 1.58 0.23 -3.54
C ILE A 268 2.40 1.49 -3.83
N MET A 269 3.59 1.60 -3.25
CA MET A 269 4.51 2.73 -3.50
C MET A 269 4.88 2.84 -4.97
N ALA A 270 5.25 1.73 -5.60
CA ALA A 270 5.64 1.71 -7.01
C ALA A 270 4.49 2.13 -7.95
N LEU A 271 3.27 1.66 -7.71
CA LEU A 271 2.12 2.07 -8.51
C LEU A 271 1.74 3.54 -8.28
N ALA A 272 1.74 4.00 -7.03
CA ALA A 272 1.45 5.38 -6.66
C ALA A 272 2.42 6.37 -7.32
N GLU A 273 3.72 6.08 -7.30
CA GLU A 273 4.74 6.90 -7.96
C GLU A 273 4.64 6.84 -9.49
N ALA A 274 4.48 5.65 -10.08
CA ALA A 274 4.36 5.48 -11.53
C ALA A 274 3.14 6.23 -12.11
N MET A 275 1.99 6.13 -11.45
CA MET A 275 0.75 6.81 -11.81
C MET A 275 0.70 8.28 -11.36
N ASN A 276 1.75 8.75 -10.66
CA ASN A 276 1.86 10.09 -10.08
C ASN A 276 0.60 10.48 -9.27
N ALA A 277 0.17 9.58 -8.38
CA ALA A 277 -1.00 9.72 -7.54
C ALA A 277 -0.65 9.51 -6.07
N GLY A 278 -1.13 10.40 -5.19
CA GLY A 278 -1.10 10.17 -3.74
C GLY A 278 -2.10 9.07 -3.38
N VAL A 279 -1.68 8.13 -2.52
CA VAL A 279 -2.54 7.06 -1.99
C VAL A 279 -2.49 7.11 -0.46
N ARG A 280 -3.64 6.99 0.18
CA ARG A 280 -3.79 6.84 1.63
C ARG A 280 -4.48 5.53 1.95
N VAL A 281 -3.92 4.78 2.90
CA VAL A 281 -4.47 3.51 3.36
C VAL A 281 -4.82 3.63 4.84
N ALA A 282 -6.11 3.46 5.16
CA ALA A 282 -6.61 3.34 6.52
C ALA A 282 -6.56 1.87 6.98
N TYR A 283 -5.72 1.55 7.96
CA TYR A 283 -5.60 0.18 8.49
C TYR A 283 -6.67 -0.10 9.56
N LEU A 284 -7.51 -1.10 9.30
CA LEU A 284 -8.52 -1.65 10.21
C LEU A 284 -8.01 -2.92 10.92
N ASP A 285 -6.94 -2.77 11.68
CA ASP A 285 -6.33 -3.80 12.51
C ASP A 285 -6.60 -3.57 14.02
N ARG A 286 -6.21 -4.51 14.90
CA ARG A 286 -6.25 -4.33 16.36
C ARG A 286 -5.16 -3.43 16.95
N SER A 287 -4.25 -2.87 16.14
CA SER A 287 -3.20 -1.99 16.69
C SER A 287 -3.79 -0.71 17.29
N GLU A 288 -3.25 -0.30 18.45
CA GLU A 288 -3.50 1.02 19.02
C GLU A 288 -2.34 1.94 18.65
N VAL A 289 -2.63 3.04 17.94
CA VAL A 289 -1.63 4.06 17.61
C VAL A 289 -1.68 5.17 18.64
N SER A 290 -0.57 5.43 19.32
CA SER A 290 -0.45 6.45 20.37
C SER A 290 -0.99 7.82 19.93
N GLY A 291 -2.20 8.16 20.36
CA GLY A 291 -2.86 9.44 20.08
C GLY A 291 -3.55 9.58 18.71
N LYS A 292 -3.58 8.53 17.87
CA LYS A 292 -4.37 8.49 16.63
C LYS A 292 -5.37 7.33 16.68
N THR A 293 -6.63 7.58 16.36
CA THR A 293 -7.62 6.47 16.30
C THR A 293 -7.32 5.52 15.15
N ILE A 294 -6.80 6.02 14.01
CA ILE A 294 -6.48 5.24 12.81
C ILE A 294 -5.00 5.34 12.47
N ASN A 295 -4.42 4.21 12.05
CA ASN A 295 -3.14 4.17 11.36
C ASN A 295 -3.35 4.49 9.87
N TRP A 296 -2.87 5.67 9.46
CA TRP A 296 -2.85 6.09 8.06
C TRP A 296 -1.44 5.87 7.52
N VAL A 297 -1.32 5.05 6.47
CA VAL A 297 -0.08 4.89 5.69
C VAL A 297 -0.26 5.60 4.36
N GLU A 298 0.72 6.40 3.96
CA GLU A 298 0.65 7.27 2.80
C GLU A 298 1.75 6.94 1.79
N PHE A 299 1.41 6.95 0.50
CA PHE A 299 2.29 6.55 -0.61
C PHE A 299 2.20 7.54 -1.77
N GLY A 300 3.25 7.59 -2.59
CA GLY A 300 3.33 8.47 -3.75
C GLY A 300 3.46 9.95 -3.38
N LYS A 301 3.02 10.81 -4.29
CA LYS A 301 3.20 12.28 -4.19
C LYS A 301 1.91 12.97 -3.74
N ASP A 302 2.10 14.01 -2.94
CA ASP A 302 1.06 14.90 -2.39
C ASP A 302 -0.19 14.17 -1.91
N THR A 303 -0.12 13.71 -0.65
CA THR A 303 -1.21 13.09 0.08
C THR A 303 -2.05 14.11 0.84
N SER A 304 -2.00 15.41 0.51
CA SER A 304 -2.85 16.43 1.15
C SER A 304 -4.33 16.30 0.74
N GLU A 305 -5.27 16.77 1.56
CA GLU A 305 -6.71 16.78 1.19
C GLU A 305 -6.95 17.53 -0.14
N ASN A 306 -6.17 18.58 -0.42
CA ASN A 306 -6.25 19.39 -1.64
C ASN A 306 -5.88 18.59 -2.89
N ALA A 307 -4.92 17.67 -2.79
CA ALA A 307 -4.50 16.77 -3.86
C ALA A 307 -5.42 15.56 -4.04
N ARG A 308 -6.41 15.38 -3.14
CA ARG A 308 -7.46 14.34 -3.20
C ARG A 308 -6.89 12.93 -3.41
N PRO A 309 -6.05 12.43 -2.49
CA PRO A 309 -5.41 11.13 -2.62
C PRO A 309 -6.43 9.99 -2.71
N LEU A 310 -6.06 8.95 -3.46
CA LEU A 310 -6.84 7.72 -3.55
C LEU A 310 -6.89 7.10 -2.16
N THR A 311 -8.10 6.95 -1.59
CA THR A 311 -8.23 6.50 -0.21
C THR A 311 -8.77 5.08 -0.16
N LEU A 312 -7.93 4.18 0.36
CA LEU A 312 -8.20 2.76 0.49
C LEU A 312 -8.39 2.39 1.95
N LEU A 313 -9.18 1.33 2.17
CA LEU A 313 -9.42 0.73 3.47
C LEU A 313 -8.73 -0.64 3.47
N TYR A 314 -7.68 -0.78 4.28
CA TYR A 314 -7.01 -2.06 4.47
C TYR A 314 -7.64 -2.83 5.61
N ARG A 315 -8.18 -3.99 5.28
CA ARG A 315 -8.47 -5.08 6.20
C ARG A 315 -7.36 -6.14 5.98
N PRO A 316 -6.98 -6.97 6.96
CA PRO A 316 -5.89 -7.95 6.79
C PRO A 316 -6.05 -8.77 5.49
N GLY A 317 -5.09 -8.70 4.56
CA GLY A 317 -5.17 -9.37 3.25
C GLY A 317 -6.06 -8.70 2.17
N HIS A 318 -6.79 -7.61 2.48
CA HIS A 318 -7.82 -7.09 1.58
C HIS A 318 -7.91 -5.55 1.52
N TYR A 319 -8.13 -5.02 0.31
CA TYR A 319 -8.27 -3.59 0.06
C TYR A 319 -9.65 -3.25 -0.53
N ASP A 320 -10.40 -2.39 0.16
CA ASP A 320 -11.59 -1.71 -0.36
C ASP A 320 -11.28 -0.23 -0.66
N VAL A 321 -12.18 0.47 -1.35
CA VAL A 321 -12.13 1.94 -1.50
C VAL A 321 -13.04 2.58 -0.45
N VAL A 322 -12.60 3.68 0.17
CA VAL A 322 -13.44 4.47 1.09
C VAL A 322 -13.54 5.91 0.60
N THR A 323 -14.77 6.43 0.51
CA THR A 323 -15.09 7.77 0.00
C THR A 323 -15.91 8.59 1.00
N LYS A 324 -16.06 9.88 0.69
CA LYS A 324 -16.90 10.85 1.41
C LYS A 324 -18.06 11.22 0.48
N ASP A 325 -19.32 11.26 0.93
CA ASP A 325 -20.53 11.60 0.12
C ASP A 325 -20.38 12.94 -0.63
N VAL A 326 -19.51 13.82 -0.12
CA VAL A 326 -19.15 15.08 -0.74
C VAL A 326 -17.61 15.14 -0.77
N PRO A 327 -16.97 15.21 -1.95
CA PRO A 327 -15.56 15.56 -2.04
C PRO A 327 -15.30 16.85 -1.23
N PRO A 328 -14.18 16.97 -0.51
CA PRO A 328 -13.90 18.18 0.25
C PRO A 328 -14.02 19.39 -0.68
N LYS A 329 -14.88 20.35 -0.31
CA LYS A 329 -15.06 21.58 -1.08
C LYS A 329 -13.75 22.34 -1.07
N VAL A 330 -13.06 22.32 -2.22
CA VAL A 330 -11.81 23.03 -2.51
C VAL A 330 -12.02 24.54 -2.36
#